data_AF-A0A2D8HTZ3-F1
#
_entry.id   AF-A0A2D8HTZ3-F1
#
_cell.length_a   1.000
_cell.length_b   1.000
_cell.length_c   1.000
_cell.angle_alpha   90.00
_cell.angle_beta   90.00
_cell.angle_gamma   90.00
#
_symmetry.space_group_name_H-M   'P 1'
#
loop_
_entity.id
_entity.type
_entity.pdbx_description
1 polymer ?
#
loop_
_entity_poly.entity_id
_entity_poly.type
_entity_poly.pdbx_seq_one_letter_code
_entity_poly.pdbx_strand_id
1 'polypeptide(L)' 'MLTEDRDTLTLISFGTLPDGVKYLEVAGFDGPDGYRALPRVVKLKGERYGRTGWDSDRKVAFYRTDAPMADIER' A
#
# COMPACT_ATOMS: atom_id res chain seq x y z
N MET A 1 -2.75 16.54 -1.30
CA MET A 1 -2.19 16.44 -2.66
C MET A 1 -0.93 15.59 -2.55
N LEU A 2 -0.93 14.40 -3.15
CA LEU A 2 0.25 13.53 -3.23
C LEU A 2 0.94 13.91 -4.55
N THR A 3 1.99 14.71 -4.49
CA THR A 3 2.94 14.96 -5.59
C THR A 3 4.20 14.16 -5.21
N GLU A 4 4.86 13.39 -6.07
CA GLU A 4 5.28 13.63 -7.44
C GLU A 4 5.64 12.27 -8.09
N ASP A 5 5.55 12.17 -9.41
CA ASP A 5 5.98 11.06 -10.30
C ASP A 5 5.07 9.81 -10.50
N ARG A 6 4.24 9.92 -11.56
CA ARG A 6 3.82 8.90 -12.54
C ARG A 6 3.21 7.54 -12.18
N ASP A 7 2.89 7.24 -10.93
CA ASP A 7 1.96 6.13 -10.62
C ASP A 7 1.00 6.53 -9.48
N THR A 8 -0.11 7.16 -9.86
CA THR A 8 -1.20 7.48 -8.93
C THR A 8 -1.87 6.17 -8.51
N LEU A 9 -1.51 5.67 -7.33
CA LEU A 9 -2.22 4.54 -6.73
C LEU A 9 -3.65 4.94 -6.42
N THR A 10 -4.61 4.15 -6.92
CA THR A 10 -6.02 4.37 -6.61
C THR A 10 -6.34 3.74 -5.27
N LEU A 11 -6.68 4.57 -4.28
CA LEU A 11 -7.12 4.12 -2.97
C LEU A 11 -8.54 3.54 -3.07
N ILE A 12 -8.71 2.28 -2.69
CA ILE A 12 -10.00 1.59 -2.66
C ILE A 12 -10.67 1.80 -1.31
N SER A 13 -9.94 1.51 -0.24
CA SER A 13 -10.43 1.68 1.12
C SER A 13 -9.29 1.90 2.10
N PHE A 14 -9.63 2.44 3.27
CA PHE A 14 -8.73 2.52 4.40
C PHE A 14 -9.52 2.52 5.70
N GLY A 15 -8.90 2.09 6.79
CA GLY A 15 -9.54 2.05 8.09
C GLY A 15 -8.57 1.72 9.20
N THR A 16 -9.13 1.58 10.40
CA THR A 16 -8.42 1.18 11.61
C THR A 16 -9.00 -0.13 12.09
N LEU A 17 -8.15 -1.13 12.29
CA LEU A 17 -8.50 -2.42 12.88
C LEU A 17 -8.70 -2.28 14.40
N PRO A 18 -9.38 -3.24 15.06
CA PRO A 18 -9.65 -3.17 16.50
C PRO A 18 -8.39 -3.09 17.39
N ASP A 19 -7.25 -3.56 16.90
CA ASP A 19 -5.94 -3.49 17.56
C ASP A 19 -5.23 -2.13 17.37
N GLY A 20 -5.87 -1.18 16.70
CA GLY A 20 -5.32 0.15 16.40
C GLY A 20 -4.45 0.20 15.15
N VAL A 21 -4.22 -0.92 14.47
CA VAL A 21 -3.46 -0.95 13.22
C VAL A 21 -4.29 -0.34 12.11
N LYS A 22 -3.73 0.62 11.37
CA LYS A 22 -4.39 1.21 10.21
C LYS A 22 -4.02 0.42 8.96
N TYR A 23 -4.96 0.28 8.05
CA TYR A 23 -4.77 -0.40 6.78
C TYR A 23 -5.18 0.46 5.59
N LEU A 24 -4.57 0.19 4.44
CA LEU A 24 -5.00 0.70 3.13
C LEU A 24 -5.20 -0.49 2.18
N GLU A 25 -6.27 -0.43 1.42
CA GLU A 25 -6.47 -1.20 0.20
C GLU A 25 -6.25 -0.26 -0.98
N VAL A 26 -5.30 -0.58 -1.84
CA VAL A 26 -5.06 0.15 -3.09
C VAL A 26 -5.28 -0.78 -4.27
N ALA A 27 -5.82 -0.24 -5.35
CA ALA A 27 -5.96 -0.98 -6.60
C ALA A 27 -4.58 -1.46 -7.04
N GLY A 28 -4.45 -2.78 -7.10
CA GLY A 28 -3.30 -3.47 -7.66
C GLY A 28 -3.48 -3.59 -9.17
N PHE A 29 -2.39 -3.43 -9.89
CA PHE A 29 -2.35 -3.65 -11.33
C PHE A 29 -2.54 -5.15 -11.66
N ASP A 30 -2.75 -5.44 -12.94
CA ASP A 30 -2.94 -6.81 -13.42
C ASP A 30 -1.68 -7.66 -13.21
N GLY A 31 -1.86 -8.77 -12.48
CA GLY A 31 -0.85 -9.80 -12.33
C GLY A 31 0.26 -9.51 -11.31
N PRO A 32 1.13 -10.50 -11.09
CA PRO A 32 2.18 -10.46 -10.06
C PRO A 32 3.24 -9.37 -10.33
N ASP A 33 3.51 -9.03 -11.59
CA ASP A 33 4.46 -7.98 -11.95
C ASP A 33 3.93 -6.59 -11.58
N GLY A 34 2.64 -6.36 -11.82
CA GLY A 34 1.93 -5.17 -11.39
C GLY A 34 1.97 -4.98 -9.87
N TYR A 35 1.74 -6.06 -9.11
CA TYR A 35 1.91 -6.02 -7.66
C TYR A 35 3.35 -5.68 -7.25
N ARG A 36 4.36 -6.31 -7.87
CA ARG A 36 5.79 -6.12 -7.52
C ARG A 36 6.27 -4.69 -7.79
N ALA A 37 5.74 -4.05 -8.82
CA ALA A 37 6.04 -2.66 -9.17
C ALA A 37 5.51 -1.64 -8.15
N LEU A 38 4.50 -2.02 -7.34
CA LEU A 38 3.97 -1.10 -6.33
C LEU A 38 5.04 -0.69 -5.30
N PRO A 39 4.93 0.53 -4.73
CA PRO A 39 5.78 0.97 -3.64
C PRO A 39 5.71 0.01 -2.45
N ARG A 40 6.85 -0.26 -1.81
CA ARG A 40 6.88 -1.05 -0.55
C ARG A 40 6.29 -0.29 0.63
N VAL A 41 6.38 1.04 0.60
CA VAL A 41 5.84 1.93 1.64
C VAL A 41 5.09 3.05 0.95
N VAL A 42 3.91 3.38 1.46
CA VAL A 42 3.11 4.53 1.02
C VAL A 42 2.82 5.44 2.19
N LYS A 43 2.54 6.72 1.91
CA LYS A 43 2.19 7.71 2.92
C LYS A 43 0.78 8.23 2.68
N LEU A 44 -0.07 8.20 3.69
CA LEU A 44 -1.41 8.80 3.65
C LEU A 44 -1.66 9.60 4.92
N LYS A 45 -2.01 10.88 4.78
CA LYS A 45 -2.31 11.79 5.90
C LYS A 45 -1.22 11.83 7.00
N GLY A 46 0.05 11.78 6.60
CA GLY A 46 1.18 11.80 7.54
C GLY A 46 1.66 10.41 7.99
N GLU A 47 0.81 9.40 7.88
CA GLU A 47 1.08 8.03 8.34
C GLU A 47 1.76 7.20 7.24
N ARG A 48 2.69 6.32 7.63
CA ARG A 48 3.37 5.38 6.73
C ARG A 48 2.75 4.00 6.84
N TYR A 49 2.55 3.35 5.70
CA TYR A 49 2.01 2.00 5.62
C TYR A 49 2.96 1.14 4.80
N GLY A 50 3.37 -0.01 5.32
CA GLY A 50 4.16 -1.00 4.60
C GLY A 50 3.27 -1.99 3.85
N ARG A 51 3.68 -2.40 2.66
CA ARG A 51 2.98 -3.38 1.82
C ARG A 51 3.05 -4.76 2.48
N THR A 52 1.90 -5.42 2.62
CA THR A 52 1.76 -6.70 3.35
C THR A 52 1.31 -7.86 2.47
N GLY A 53 0.62 -7.57 1.36
CA GLY A 53 0.12 -8.63 0.48
C GLY A 53 -0.65 -8.09 -0.71
N TRP A 54 -1.13 -9.03 -1.53
CA TRP A 54 -1.99 -8.79 -2.67
C TRP A 54 -3.02 -9.90 -2.81
N ASP A 55 -4.25 -9.50 -3.09
CA ASP A 55 -5.33 -10.38 -3.49
C ASP A 55 -5.45 -10.29 -5.02
N SER A 56 -5.12 -11.41 -5.68
CA SER A 56 -5.12 -11.51 -7.14
C SER A 56 -6.52 -11.52 -7.75
N ASP A 57 -7.51 -12.04 -7.02
CA ASP A 57 -8.89 -12.13 -7.49
C ASP A 57 -9.54 -10.75 -7.48
N ARG A 58 -9.27 -9.97 -6.42
CA ARG A 58 -9.75 -8.59 -6.28
C ARG A 58 -8.86 -7.58 -6.99
N LYS A 59 -7.63 -7.96 -7.37
CA LYS A 59 -6.57 -7.07 -7.86
C LYS A 59 -6.32 -5.93 -6.88
N VAL A 60 -6.07 -6.25 -5.61
CA VAL A 60 -5.90 -5.26 -4.53
C VAL A 60 -4.63 -5.55 -3.75
N ALA A 61 -3.80 -4.53 -3.55
CA ALA A 61 -2.66 -4.59 -2.64
C ALA A 61 -3.02 -4.01 -1.28
N PHE A 62 -2.51 -4.64 -0.22
CA PHE A 62 -2.77 -4.27 1.17
C PHE A 62 -1.55 -3.65 1.81
N TYR A 63 -1.76 -2.57 2.54
CA TYR A 63 -0.73 -1.88 3.31
C TYR A 63 -1.18 -1.71 4.76
N ARG A 64 -0.26 -1.80 5.72
CA ARG A 64 -0.55 -1.65 7.16
C ARG A 64 0.52 -0.84 7.89
N THR A 65 0.14 -0.20 8.99
CA THR A 65 1.07 0.63 9.81
C THR A 65 2.04 -0.18 10.67
N ASP A 66 1.69 -1.43 11.00
CA ASP A 66 2.53 -2.37 11.75
C ASP A 66 3.43 -3.22 10.84
N ALA A 67 3.29 -3.07 9.52
CA ALA A 67 4.09 -3.81 8.56
C ALA A 67 5.56 -3.37 8.59
N PRO A 68 6.51 -4.30 8.41
CA PRO A 68 7.92 -3.97 8.33
C PRO A 68 8.15 -2.99 7.17
N MET A 69 8.64 -1.79 7.51
CA MET A 69 8.90 -0.72 6.53
C MET A 69 10.27 -0.87 5.84
N ALA A 70 10.77 -2.10 5.75
CA ALA A 70 12.17 -2.44 5.47
C ALA A 70 12.82 -1.51 4.42
N ASP A 71 13.75 -0.72 4.94
CA ASP A 71 14.75 0.21 4.39
C ASP A 71 14.65 0.68 2.94
N ILE A 72 14.44 1.98 2.84
CA ILE A 72 15.13 2.87 1.91
C ILE A 72 16.62 2.76 2.25
N GLU A 73 17.50 2.71 1.25
CA GLU A 73 18.98 2.66 1.32
C GLU A 73 19.64 1.27 1.25
N ARG A 74 19.95 0.86 0.01
CA ARG A 74 21.30 0.36 -0.32
C ARG A 74 21.65 0.67 -1.76
#